data_AF-A0AAV0USV1-F1
#
_entry.id   AF-A0AAV0USV1-F1
#
_cell.length_a   1.000
_cell.length_b   1.000
_cell.length_c   1.000
_cell.angle_alpha   90.00
_cell.angle_beta   90.00
_cell.angle_gamma   90.00
#
_symmetry.space_group_name_H-M   'P 1'
#
loop_
_entity.id
_entity.type
_entity.pdbx_description
1 polymer ?
#
loop_
_entity_poly.entity_id
_entity_poly.type
_entity_poly.pdbx_seq_one_letter_code
_entity_poly.pdbx_strand_id
1 'polypeptide(L)'
;MMQKALLAEYPQAIPLAFNLWAESKVSIDETYHMMPISAVRSTLGAVGEKPSWPDSFPLLKHWLQFVYKHRSEDAGFSDGQVIDVLRRNRHVAEVVHFLDWLRNEPDMKMEAFVLLPTLAVKLSKSAELEPLFGAWLKLKVNPVEAYHRMGISGEKRFGYVLSMIKDWVYYLRKYRSEVGGFGDDQVVQVLTDDRDRVDCLKIFMWLRFLPGMKEDADLFQRSLILGSSDPAEMLQLVFDVWQKSKVSPEEVYKVVPISTEDGTFGTLREGSDPPITYRLHKCWVRYLGKHQSEVDGFGDDKAIGILLKDRPDVGEVVNFLNWLRDEPGMKMHADLLQRALIARFWESAKILELVFGAWQKTKVSFDEAYHMMPISAVRSTSGAVGGKPSWRDSFPFLKHWLQFMYKHRSEDAGFSEGQVIDVLLRNQNVVEVVDFLIWLRNESGMKACADLLLKTLFFKLSESTKELKLVFVAWQRNKVSLDDAYHMLPNSATQNLGGDAGLQSSSSGDFGVLKAWLDHLYKLPGDNLRDDRVAELLVSNRPKAELEKLCEVLNYQPKTRKLAVTLKKKVALRWPVL
;
A
#
# COMPACT_ATOMS: atom_id res chain seq x y z
N MET A 1 -37.10 57.09 -28.07
CA MET A 1 -38.02 57.38 -26.94
C MET A 1 -39.50 57.24 -27.33
N MET A 2 -39.95 57.81 -28.45
CA MET A 2 -41.35 57.73 -28.89
C MET A 2 -41.89 56.30 -29.06
N GLN A 3 -41.15 55.41 -29.73
CA GLN A 3 -41.56 54.00 -29.91
C GLN A 3 -41.74 53.25 -28.58
N LYS A 4 -40.84 53.46 -27.62
CA LYS A 4 -40.90 52.80 -26.31
C LYS A 4 -42.15 53.20 -25.52
N ALA A 5 -42.51 54.49 -25.56
CA ALA A 5 -43.74 54.99 -24.93
C ALA A 5 -44.98 54.42 -25.62
N LEU A 6 -44.97 54.38 -26.96
CA LEU A 6 -46.07 53.82 -27.75
C LEU A 6 -46.28 52.32 -27.49
N LEU A 7 -45.22 51.53 -27.35
CA LEU A 7 -45.33 50.12 -26.99
C LEU A 7 -45.74 49.88 -25.54
N ALA A 8 -45.45 50.82 -24.63
CA ALA A 8 -45.94 50.75 -23.25
C ALA A 8 -47.46 51.00 -23.18
N GLU A 9 -47.95 51.94 -23.99
CA GLU A 9 -49.37 52.31 -24.05
C GLU A 9 -50.20 51.31 -24.88
N TYR A 10 -49.60 50.72 -25.92
CA TYR A 10 -50.26 49.78 -26.84
C TYR A 10 -49.48 48.45 -26.99
N PRO A 11 -49.49 47.55 -25.97
CA PRO A 11 -48.76 46.27 -26.02
C PRO A 11 -49.14 45.37 -27.21
N GLN A 12 -50.37 45.47 -27.72
CA GLN A 12 -50.85 44.76 -28.90
C GLN A 12 -50.11 45.14 -30.19
N ALA A 13 -49.38 46.27 -30.21
CA ALA A 13 -48.57 46.70 -31.35
C ALA A 13 -47.18 46.05 -31.37
N ILE A 14 -46.78 45.31 -30.32
CA ILE A 14 -45.47 44.64 -30.22
C ILE A 14 -45.17 43.72 -31.43
N PRO A 15 -46.09 42.85 -31.89
CA PRO A 15 -45.83 42.00 -33.06
C PRO A 15 -45.56 42.80 -34.35
N LEU A 16 -46.21 43.96 -34.52
CA LEU A 16 -45.98 44.83 -35.68
C LEU A 16 -44.60 45.49 -35.60
N ALA A 17 -44.21 45.98 -34.43
CA ALA A 17 -42.88 46.55 -34.21
C ALA A 17 -41.78 45.52 -34.46
N PHE A 18 -41.99 44.27 -34.06
CA PHE A 18 -41.07 43.16 -34.33
C PHE A 18 -40.83 42.91 -35.82
N ASN A 19 -41.86 42.98 -36.66
CA ASN A 19 -41.68 42.83 -38.11
C ASN A 19 -40.86 44.01 -38.68
N LEU A 20 -41.17 45.24 -38.26
CA LEU A 20 -40.44 46.44 -38.71
C LEU A 20 -38.96 46.43 -38.28
N TRP A 21 -38.68 45.99 -37.05
CA TRP A 21 -37.30 45.85 -36.56
C TRP A 21 -36.53 44.75 -37.30
N ALA A 22 -37.20 43.66 -37.71
CA ALA A 22 -36.63 42.63 -38.58
C ALA A 22 -36.19 43.22 -39.91
N GLU A 23 -37.12 43.88 -40.60
CA GLU A 23 -36.91 44.45 -41.94
C GLU A 23 -35.80 45.50 -41.92
N SER A 24 -35.72 46.26 -40.83
CA SER A 24 -34.72 47.30 -40.62
C SER A 24 -33.38 46.77 -40.09
N LYS A 25 -33.26 45.44 -39.87
CA LYS A 25 -32.06 44.78 -39.32
C LYS A 25 -31.54 45.41 -38.02
N VAL A 26 -32.46 45.81 -37.14
CA VAL A 26 -32.13 46.42 -35.85
C VAL A 26 -31.41 45.40 -34.98
N SER A 27 -30.36 45.80 -34.28
CA SER A 27 -29.62 44.88 -33.41
C SER A 27 -30.46 44.41 -32.22
N ILE A 28 -30.13 43.23 -31.66
CA ILE A 28 -30.85 42.71 -30.48
C ILE A 28 -30.72 43.63 -29.25
N ASP A 29 -29.64 44.41 -29.17
CA ASP A 29 -29.39 45.37 -28.09
C ASP A 29 -30.30 46.59 -28.22
N GLU A 30 -30.38 47.16 -29.42
CA GLU A 30 -31.26 48.28 -29.71
C GLU A 30 -32.73 47.91 -29.52
N THR A 31 -33.16 46.73 -29.98
CA THR A 31 -34.54 46.27 -29.78
C THR A 31 -34.88 46.06 -28.30
N TYR A 32 -33.92 45.59 -27.49
CA TYR A 32 -34.08 45.51 -26.03
C TYR A 32 -34.34 46.90 -25.43
N HIS A 33 -33.61 47.92 -25.88
CA HIS A 33 -33.77 49.30 -25.42
C HIS A 33 -35.03 50.00 -25.96
N MET A 34 -35.51 49.61 -27.14
CA MET A 34 -36.75 50.10 -27.74
C MET A 34 -38.00 49.50 -27.07
N MET A 35 -37.89 48.31 -26.50
CA MET A 35 -38.96 47.70 -25.71
C MET A 35 -39.22 48.45 -24.40
N PRO A 36 -40.48 48.50 -23.91
CA PRO A 36 -40.82 49.16 -22.65
C PRO A 36 -40.29 48.43 -21.39
N ILE A 37 -39.41 47.45 -21.54
CA ILE A 37 -38.74 46.67 -20.48
C ILE A 37 -38.04 47.56 -19.45
N SER A 38 -37.46 48.68 -19.89
CA SER A 38 -36.76 49.64 -19.00
C SER A 38 -37.66 50.78 -18.50
N ALA A 39 -38.89 50.94 -19.01
CA ALA A 39 -39.85 51.94 -18.49
C ALA A 39 -40.57 51.47 -17.22
N VAL A 40 -40.67 50.16 -17.01
CA VAL A 40 -41.18 49.58 -15.75
C VAL A 40 -40.37 50.05 -14.53
N ARG A 41 -39.13 50.54 -14.71
CA ARG A 41 -38.32 51.15 -13.63
C ARG A 41 -38.86 52.45 -13.03
N SER A 42 -39.90 53.10 -13.59
CA SER A 42 -40.07 54.54 -13.36
C SER A 42 -41.50 55.11 -13.29
N THR A 43 -42.54 54.33 -12.97
CA THR A 43 -43.91 54.88 -12.90
C THR A 43 -44.52 55.05 -11.50
N LEU A 44 -43.85 54.61 -10.43
CA LEU A 44 -44.24 54.93 -9.06
C LEU A 44 -43.15 55.79 -8.40
N GLY A 45 -43.45 57.09 -8.27
CA GLY A 45 -42.54 58.15 -7.84
C GLY A 45 -42.13 58.10 -6.36
N ALA A 46 -41.41 57.05 -5.96
CA ALA A 46 -40.62 57.04 -4.74
C ALA A 46 -39.15 56.77 -5.12
N VAL A 47 -38.29 57.75 -4.87
CA VAL A 47 -36.83 57.61 -5.00
C VAL A 47 -36.37 56.49 -4.07
N GLY A 48 -36.18 55.28 -4.60
CA GLY A 48 -35.63 54.13 -3.88
C GLY A 48 -36.29 52.78 -4.15
N GLU A 49 -37.52 52.73 -4.66
CA GLU A 49 -38.20 51.45 -4.91
C GLU A 49 -37.94 50.95 -6.33
N LYS A 50 -37.14 49.88 -6.43
CA LYS A 50 -37.00 49.11 -7.67
C LYS A 50 -38.38 48.53 -8.02
N PRO A 51 -38.80 48.56 -9.30
CA PRO A 51 -40.05 47.91 -9.69
C PRO A 51 -40.10 46.45 -9.28
N SER A 52 -41.32 45.97 -9.03
CA SER A 52 -41.59 44.57 -8.80
C SER A 52 -41.14 43.77 -10.04
N TRP A 53 -40.06 43.00 -9.86
CA TRP A 53 -39.39 42.20 -10.89
C TRP A 53 -40.35 41.34 -11.77
N PRO A 54 -41.43 40.73 -11.24
CA PRO A 54 -42.38 39.93 -12.02
C PRO A 54 -43.04 40.67 -13.19
N ASP A 55 -43.27 41.98 -13.08
CA ASP A 55 -44.05 42.73 -14.08
C ASP A 55 -43.30 42.90 -15.41
N SER A 56 -41.97 42.73 -15.41
CA SER A 56 -41.14 42.85 -16.61
C SER A 56 -40.97 41.56 -17.41
N PHE A 57 -41.37 40.41 -16.86
CA PHE A 57 -41.19 39.09 -17.48
C PHE A 57 -41.94 38.92 -18.80
N PRO A 58 -43.21 39.32 -18.95
CA PRO A 58 -43.91 39.18 -20.23
C PRO A 58 -43.26 40.00 -21.35
N LEU A 59 -42.76 41.20 -21.04
CA LEU A 59 -42.09 42.05 -22.03
C LEU A 59 -40.73 41.47 -22.44
N LEU A 60 -39.96 40.93 -21.49
CA LEU A 60 -38.71 40.22 -21.77
C LEU A 60 -38.96 38.94 -22.59
N LYS A 61 -40.04 38.21 -22.30
CA LYS A 61 -40.49 37.04 -23.07
C LYS A 61 -40.76 37.42 -24.53
N HIS A 62 -41.54 38.48 -24.77
CA HIS A 62 -41.82 38.96 -26.12
C HIS A 62 -40.54 39.34 -26.85
N TRP A 63 -39.63 40.06 -26.19
CA TRP A 63 -38.33 40.39 -26.79
C TRP A 63 -37.53 39.13 -27.17
N LEU A 64 -37.50 38.10 -26.32
CA LEU A 64 -36.85 36.83 -26.67
C LEU A 64 -37.54 36.12 -27.84
N GLN A 65 -38.87 36.08 -27.89
CA GLN A 65 -39.62 35.50 -29.01
C GLN A 65 -39.25 36.18 -30.33
N PHE A 66 -39.10 37.51 -30.33
CA PHE A 66 -38.57 38.26 -31.47
C PHE A 66 -37.15 37.80 -31.84
N VAL A 67 -36.24 37.75 -30.86
CA VAL A 67 -34.84 37.35 -31.11
C VAL A 67 -34.76 35.95 -31.73
N TYR A 68 -35.50 34.97 -31.21
CA TYR A 68 -35.46 33.60 -31.71
C TYR A 68 -36.15 33.43 -33.06
N LYS A 69 -37.29 34.11 -33.29
CA LYS A 69 -37.94 34.12 -34.60
C LYS A 69 -36.97 34.63 -35.67
N HIS A 70 -36.29 35.75 -35.39
CA HIS A 70 -35.43 36.41 -36.39
C HIS A 70 -34.05 35.77 -36.52
N ARG A 71 -33.59 35.07 -35.50
CA ARG A 71 -32.41 34.20 -35.59
C ARG A 71 -32.59 33.11 -36.66
N SER A 72 -33.81 32.58 -36.79
CA SER A 72 -34.12 31.56 -37.80
C SER A 72 -34.16 32.10 -39.24
N GLU A 73 -34.26 33.42 -39.41
CA GLU A 73 -34.55 34.05 -40.70
C GLU A 73 -33.32 34.65 -41.42
N ASP A 74 -32.20 34.94 -40.74
CA ASP A 74 -30.83 35.16 -41.31
C ASP A 74 -29.86 35.90 -40.34
N ALA A 75 -30.33 36.33 -39.16
CA ALA A 75 -29.68 37.43 -38.44
C ALA A 75 -28.41 37.07 -37.63
N GLY A 76 -27.96 35.82 -37.63
CA GLY A 76 -26.63 35.43 -37.12
C GLY A 76 -26.38 35.63 -35.61
N PHE A 77 -27.40 35.84 -34.78
CA PHE A 77 -27.21 36.05 -33.34
C PHE A 77 -26.96 34.74 -32.59
N SER A 78 -26.07 34.78 -31.61
CA SER A 78 -25.76 33.66 -30.70
C SER A 78 -26.47 33.82 -29.35
N ASP A 79 -26.75 32.70 -28.68
CA ASP A 79 -27.29 32.70 -27.31
C ASP A 79 -26.40 33.49 -26.34
N GLY A 80 -25.08 33.51 -26.61
CA GLY A 80 -24.14 34.33 -25.86
C GLY A 80 -24.44 35.82 -25.95
N GLN A 81 -24.77 36.34 -27.14
CA GLN A 81 -25.12 37.76 -27.30
C GLN A 81 -26.42 38.11 -26.56
N VAL A 82 -27.40 37.21 -26.54
CA VAL A 82 -28.64 37.37 -25.75
C VAL A 82 -28.32 37.52 -24.28
N ILE A 83 -27.49 36.63 -23.74
CA ILE A 83 -27.02 36.70 -22.34
C ILE A 83 -26.25 37.99 -22.07
N ASP A 84 -25.41 38.45 -23.00
CA ASP A 84 -24.67 39.71 -22.83
C ASP A 84 -25.58 40.92 -22.78
N VAL A 85 -26.65 40.96 -23.58
CA VAL A 85 -27.67 42.03 -23.52
C VAL A 85 -28.39 42.00 -22.18
N LEU A 86 -28.82 40.81 -21.71
CA LEU A 86 -29.50 40.66 -20.43
C LEU A 86 -28.60 41.09 -19.27
N ARG A 87 -27.35 40.63 -19.21
CA ARG A 87 -26.39 40.96 -18.15
C ARG A 87 -25.96 42.42 -18.12
N ARG A 88 -25.80 43.07 -19.29
CA ARG A 88 -25.48 44.51 -19.33
C ARG A 88 -26.60 45.38 -18.79
N ASN A 89 -27.83 44.87 -18.83
CA ASN A 89 -29.02 45.63 -18.46
C ASN A 89 -29.64 45.23 -17.11
N ARG A 90 -29.23 44.10 -16.52
CA ARG A 90 -29.84 43.48 -15.34
C ARG A 90 -28.80 42.79 -14.46
N HIS A 91 -29.08 42.71 -13.16
CA HIS A 91 -28.23 41.97 -12.23
C HIS A 91 -28.31 40.47 -12.51
N VAL A 92 -27.23 39.70 -12.28
CA VAL A 92 -27.22 38.26 -12.58
C VAL A 92 -28.35 37.51 -11.87
N ALA A 93 -28.61 37.78 -10.59
CA ALA A 93 -29.70 37.14 -9.85
C ALA A 93 -31.07 37.39 -10.49
N GLU A 94 -31.29 38.61 -11.02
CA GLU A 94 -32.49 38.95 -11.77
C GLU A 94 -32.57 38.07 -13.02
N VAL A 95 -31.54 38.09 -13.88
CA VAL A 95 -31.49 37.26 -15.10
C VAL A 95 -31.78 35.78 -14.80
N VAL A 96 -31.23 35.23 -13.72
CA VAL A 96 -31.48 33.84 -13.30
C VAL A 96 -32.96 33.61 -12.97
N HIS A 97 -33.60 34.50 -12.21
CA HIS A 97 -35.02 34.39 -11.91
C HIS A 97 -35.90 34.46 -13.15
N PHE A 98 -35.55 35.32 -14.12
CA PHE A 98 -36.27 35.40 -15.39
C PHE A 98 -36.13 34.11 -16.20
N LEU A 99 -34.89 33.60 -16.35
CA LEU A 99 -34.66 32.35 -17.08
C LEU A 99 -35.29 31.14 -16.38
N ASP A 100 -35.34 31.13 -15.05
CA ASP A 100 -36.05 30.10 -14.28
C ASP A 100 -37.56 30.17 -14.50
N TRP A 101 -38.14 31.38 -14.52
CA TRP A 101 -39.54 31.60 -14.85
C TRP A 101 -39.89 31.10 -16.26
N LEU A 102 -39.06 31.40 -17.27
CA LEU A 102 -39.28 30.93 -18.66
C LEU A 102 -39.37 29.41 -18.79
N ARG A 103 -38.80 28.63 -17.86
CA ARG A 103 -38.92 27.16 -17.92
C ARG A 103 -40.33 26.65 -17.67
N ASN A 104 -41.13 27.45 -16.96
CA ASN A 104 -42.53 27.15 -16.69
C ASN A 104 -43.45 27.65 -17.81
N GLU A 105 -42.90 28.40 -18.78
CA GLU A 105 -43.61 28.86 -19.97
C GLU A 105 -43.50 27.80 -21.08
N PRO A 106 -44.60 27.16 -21.51
CA PRO A 106 -44.54 26.03 -22.44
C PRO A 106 -43.85 26.33 -23.77
N ASP A 107 -44.00 27.56 -24.26
CA ASP A 107 -43.47 28.04 -25.54
C ASP A 107 -42.03 28.59 -25.46
N MET A 108 -41.44 28.69 -24.25
CA MET A 108 -40.07 29.20 -24.03
C MET A 108 -39.18 28.25 -23.24
N LYS A 109 -39.70 27.06 -22.93
CA LYS A 109 -38.99 26.06 -22.10
C LYS A 109 -37.67 25.63 -22.72
N MET A 110 -37.62 25.49 -24.05
CA MET A 110 -36.41 25.07 -24.77
C MET A 110 -35.36 26.17 -24.80
N GLU A 111 -35.77 27.41 -24.99
CA GLU A 111 -34.92 28.60 -24.97
C GLU A 111 -34.31 28.78 -23.58
N ALA A 112 -35.12 28.64 -22.52
CA ALA A 112 -34.64 28.65 -21.15
C ALA A 112 -33.61 27.53 -20.89
N PHE A 113 -33.84 26.34 -21.45
CA PHE A 113 -32.92 25.20 -21.35
C PHE A 113 -31.57 25.46 -22.04
N VAL A 114 -31.53 26.30 -23.08
CA VAL A 114 -30.29 26.71 -23.78
C VAL A 114 -29.60 27.91 -23.11
N LEU A 115 -30.39 28.90 -22.69
CA LEU A 115 -29.88 30.16 -22.14
C LEU A 115 -29.28 30.00 -20.73
N LEU A 116 -29.82 29.11 -19.89
CA LEU A 116 -29.28 28.87 -18.54
C LEU A 116 -27.84 28.32 -18.55
N PRO A 117 -27.54 27.24 -19.32
CA PRO A 117 -26.16 26.80 -19.53
C PRO A 117 -25.28 27.90 -20.11
N THR A 118 -25.78 28.63 -21.11
CA THR A 118 -25.02 29.73 -21.73
C THR A 118 -24.67 30.82 -20.71
N LEU A 119 -25.58 31.15 -19.80
CA LEU A 119 -25.32 32.06 -18.69
C LEU A 119 -24.25 31.49 -17.75
N ALA A 120 -24.40 30.25 -17.29
CA ALA A 120 -23.43 29.61 -16.40
C ALA A 120 -22.01 29.61 -17.00
N VAL A 121 -21.88 29.29 -18.28
CA VAL A 121 -20.60 29.30 -19.00
C VAL A 121 -19.97 30.69 -19.06
N LYS A 122 -20.77 31.71 -19.36
CA LYS A 122 -20.28 33.10 -19.41
C LYS A 122 -19.90 33.65 -18.05
N LEU A 123 -20.47 33.10 -16.98
CA LEU A 123 -20.15 33.46 -15.60
C LEU A 123 -19.01 32.62 -15.03
N SER A 124 -18.70 31.46 -15.61
CA SER A 124 -17.51 30.70 -15.26
C SER A 124 -16.27 31.58 -15.47
N LYS A 125 -15.43 31.67 -14.42
CA LYS A 125 -14.27 32.59 -14.31
C LYS A 125 -14.61 34.06 -13.98
N SER A 126 -15.86 34.41 -13.74
CA SER A 126 -16.26 35.74 -13.27
C SER A 126 -16.54 35.73 -11.76
N ALA A 127 -16.32 36.87 -11.09
CA ALA A 127 -16.81 37.10 -9.73
C ALA A 127 -18.35 37.01 -9.64
N GLU A 128 -19.04 37.13 -10.78
CA GLU A 128 -20.49 37.02 -10.89
C GLU A 128 -21.04 35.58 -10.81
N LEU A 129 -20.17 34.56 -10.75
CA LEU A 129 -20.58 33.18 -10.46
C LEU A 129 -21.22 33.06 -9.07
N GLU A 130 -20.78 33.91 -8.14
CA GLU A 130 -21.26 33.94 -6.76
C GLU A 130 -22.75 34.36 -6.66
N PRO A 131 -23.17 35.49 -7.28
CA PRO A 131 -24.58 35.82 -7.46
C PRO A 131 -25.44 34.73 -8.12
N LEU A 132 -24.92 34.00 -9.12
CA LEU A 132 -25.64 32.89 -9.76
C LEU A 132 -25.98 31.81 -8.75
N PHE A 133 -25.00 31.35 -7.98
CA PHE A 133 -25.19 30.32 -6.98
C PHE A 133 -26.10 30.78 -5.84
N GLY A 134 -25.97 32.02 -5.38
CA GLY A 134 -26.89 32.59 -4.39
C GLY A 134 -28.34 32.64 -4.89
N ALA A 135 -28.57 32.91 -6.17
CA ALA A 135 -29.90 32.87 -6.76
C ALA A 135 -30.45 31.43 -6.85
N TRP A 136 -29.62 30.47 -7.26
CA TRP A 136 -30.02 29.05 -7.30
C TRP A 136 -30.35 28.47 -5.92
N LEU A 137 -29.61 28.84 -4.88
CA LEU A 137 -29.91 28.44 -3.50
C LEU A 137 -31.25 29.00 -3.03
N LYS A 138 -31.55 30.28 -3.30
CA LYS A 138 -32.86 30.90 -3.00
C LYS A 138 -34.01 30.21 -3.74
N LEU A 139 -33.77 29.80 -4.97
CA LEU A 139 -34.72 29.03 -5.80
C LEU A 139 -34.80 27.55 -5.42
N LYS A 140 -34.02 27.09 -4.43
CA LYS A 140 -33.94 25.69 -3.99
C LYS A 140 -33.62 24.73 -5.15
N VAL A 141 -32.81 25.19 -6.11
CA VAL A 141 -32.29 24.33 -7.17
C VAL A 141 -31.46 23.23 -6.51
N ASN A 142 -31.79 21.97 -6.74
CA ASN A 142 -30.98 20.88 -6.19
C ASN A 142 -29.71 20.66 -7.02
N PRO A 143 -28.69 19.98 -6.48
CA PRO A 143 -27.46 19.66 -7.19
C PRO A 143 -27.58 18.99 -8.57
N VAL A 144 -28.50 18.04 -8.73
CA VAL A 144 -28.74 17.36 -10.02
C VAL A 144 -29.25 18.36 -11.04
N GLU A 145 -30.20 19.19 -10.62
CA GLU A 145 -30.78 20.22 -11.47
C GLU A 145 -29.74 21.30 -11.84
N ALA A 146 -28.91 21.73 -10.88
CA ALA A 146 -27.80 22.65 -11.13
C ALA A 146 -26.80 22.08 -12.15
N TYR A 147 -26.51 20.78 -12.06
CA TYR A 147 -25.63 20.08 -13.00
C TYR A 147 -26.13 20.17 -14.45
N HIS A 148 -27.43 19.94 -14.67
CA HIS A 148 -28.04 20.12 -15.98
C HIS A 148 -28.08 21.59 -16.42
N ARG A 149 -28.42 22.52 -15.50
CA ARG A 149 -28.44 23.97 -15.78
C ARG A 149 -27.07 24.54 -16.14
N MET A 150 -25.99 23.90 -15.74
CA MET A 150 -24.62 24.28 -16.15
C MET A 150 -24.21 23.72 -17.51
N GLY A 151 -25.06 22.90 -18.16
CA GLY A 151 -24.74 22.29 -19.45
C GLY A 151 -23.66 21.22 -19.35
N ILE A 152 -23.48 20.60 -18.18
CA ILE A 152 -22.48 19.54 -18.00
C ILE A 152 -22.99 18.25 -18.63
N SER A 153 -24.28 17.97 -18.49
CA SER A 153 -24.93 16.77 -19.04
C SER A 153 -24.82 16.70 -20.57
N GLY A 154 -24.43 15.54 -21.09
CA GLY A 154 -24.28 15.29 -22.54
C GLY A 154 -23.10 15.97 -23.25
N GLU A 155 -22.37 16.87 -22.59
CA GLU A 155 -21.22 17.56 -23.19
C GLU A 155 -19.97 16.68 -23.22
N LYS A 156 -19.30 16.67 -24.38
CA LYS A 156 -18.17 15.78 -24.70
C LYS A 156 -16.82 16.49 -24.66
N ARG A 157 -16.78 17.83 -24.70
CA ARG A 157 -15.54 18.61 -24.64
C ARG A 157 -14.94 18.54 -23.25
N PHE A 158 -14.00 17.63 -23.05
CA PHE A 158 -13.41 17.33 -21.74
C PHE A 158 -12.94 18.57 -20.97
N GLY A 159 -12.18 19.47 -21.59
CA GLY A 159 -11.70 20.69 -20.93
C GLY A 159 -12.82 21.64 -20.46
N TYR A 160 -13.93 21.69 -21.20
CA TYR A 160 -15.12 22.45 -20.78
C TYR A 160 -15.82 21.78 -19.60
N VAL A 161 -16.05 20.46 -19.71
CA VAL A 161 -16.70 19.66 -18.65
C VAL A 161 -15.95 19.79 -17.35
N LEU A 162 -14.61 19.70 -17.38
CA LEU A 162 -13.78 19.86 -16.19
C LEU A 162 -13.97 21.23 -15.53
N SER A 163 -13.94 22.31 -16.31
CA SER A 163 -14.17 23.66 -15.77
C SER A 163 -15.55 23.80 -15.12
N MET A 164 -16.60 23.26 -15.76
CA MET A 164 -17.95 23.34 -15.21
C MET A 164 -18.14 22.43 -13.99
N ILE A 165 -17.54 21.23 -13.97
CA ILE A 165 -17.61 20.34 -12.80
C ILE A 165 -16.95 20.98 -11.60
N LYS A 166 -15.83 21.69 -11.78
CA LYS A 166 -15.20 22.46 -10.69
C LYS A 166 -16.17 23.48 -10.08
N ASP A 167 -16.83 24.26 -10.94
CA ASP A 167 -17.79 25.29 -10.51
C ASP A 167 -19.04 24.65 -9.88
N TRP A 168 -19.49 23.50 -10.40
CA TRP A 168 -20.58 22.71 -9.81
C TRP A 168 -20.21 22.16 -8.43
N VAL A 169 -19.00 21.63 -8.23
CA VAL A 169 -18.51 21.18 -6.91
C VAL A 169 -18.45 22.33 -5.91
N TYR A 170 -18.09 23.54 -6.36
CA TYR A 170 -18.19 24.73 -5.52
C TYR A 170 -19.64 25.03 -5.11
N TYR A 171 -20.59 24.90 -6.03
CA TYR A 171 -22.01 24.99 -5.72
C TYR A 171 -22.47 23.90 -4.74
N LEU A 172 -22.01 22.66 -4.90
CA LEU A 172 -22.32 21.54 -4.00
C LEU A 172 -21.94 21.86 -2.54
N ARG A 173 -20.74 22.40 -2.32
CA ARG A 173 -20.26 22.77 -0.97
C ARG A 173 -21.22 23.77 -0.31
N LYS A 174 -21.66 24.77 -1.07
CA LYS A 174 -22.59 25.79 -0.59
C LYS A 174 -23.98 25.23 -0.32
N TYR A 175 -24.47 24.40 -1.24
CA TYR A 175 -25.74 23.72 -1.07
C TYR A 175 -25.75 22.87 0.21
N ARG A 176 -24.69 22.07 0.41
CA ARG A 176 -24.52 21.26 1.63
C ARG A 176 -24.44 22.11 2.90
N SER A 177 -23.78 23.28 2.86
CA SER A 177 -23.66 24.15 4.03
C SER A 177 -24.94 24.92 4.38
N GLU A 178 -25.73 25.32 3.38
CA GLU A 178 -26.92 26.18 3.58
C GLU A 178 -28.22 25.40 3.66
N VAL A 179 -28.38 24.37 2.81
CA VAL A 179 -29.60 23.57 2.69
C VAL A 179 -29.44 22.21 3.35
N GLY A 180 -28.23 21.64 3.29
CA GLY A 180 -27.97 20.27 3.72
C GLY A 180 -28.48 19.24 2.72
N GLY A 181 -28.13 17.97 2.98
CA GLY A 181 -28.40 16.87 2.06
C GLY A 181 -27.46 16.86 0.84
N PHE A 182 -27.59 15.83 0.01
CA PHE A 182 -26.75 15.54 -1.15
C PHE A 182 -25.35 14.99 -0.83
N GLY A 183 -25.29 13.66 -0.60
CA GLY A 183 -24.06 12.92 -0.29
C GLY A 183 -23.10 12.75 -1.48
N ASP A 184 -21.91 12.21 -1.22
CA ASP A 184 -20.88 11.98 -2.24
C ASP A 184 -21.23 10.82 -3.18
N ASP A 185 -21.98 9.84 -2.68
CA ASP A 185 -22.62 8.78 -3.46
C ASP A 185 -23.58 9.36 -4.51
N GLN A 186 -24.38 10.36 -4.14
CA GLN A 186 -25.30 11.05 -5.05
C GLN A 186 -24.55 11.88 -6.10
N VAL A 187 -23.41 12.48 -5.75
CA VAL A 187 -22.52 13.16 -6.72
C VAL A 187 -22.00 12.18 -7.75
N VAL A 188 -21.48 11.04 -7.28
CA VAL A 188 -20.99 9.98 -8.16
C VAL A 188 -22.10 9.47 -9.05
N GLN A 189 -23.29 9.22 -8.51
CA GLN A 189 -24.45 8.76 -9.27
C GLN A 189 -24.77 9.70 -10.44
N VAL A 190 -24.91 11.01 -10.17
CA VAL A 190 -25.18 12.02 -11.21
C VAL A 190 -24.13 11.98 -12.32
N LEU A 191 -22.86 11.83 -11.96
CA LEU A 191 -21.78 11.76 -12.95
C LEU A 191 -21.81 10.45 -13.74
N THR A 192 -22.10 9.33 -13.09
CA THR A 192 -22.15 8.00 -13.74
C THR A 192 -23.41 7.75 -14.55
N ASP A 193 -24.49 8.50 -14.30
CA ASP A 193 -25.71 8.45 -15.12
C ASP A 193 -25.44 8.98 -16.54
N ASP A 194 -24.51 9.94 -16.66
CA ASP A 194 -24.18 10.60 -17.93
C ASP A 194 -22.85 10.13 -18.55
N ARG A 195 -21.99 9.45 -17.79
CA ARG A 195 -20.62 9.08 -18.21
C ARG A 195 -20.24 7.70 -17.71
N ASP A 196 -19.34 7.05 -18.44
CA ASP A 196 -18.73 5.84 -17.92
C ASP A 196 -17.86 6.14 -16.68
N ARG A 197 -17.64 5.10 -15.87
CA ARG A 197 -16.89 5.19 -14.61
C ARG A 197 -15.42 5.56 -14.82
N VAL A 198 -14.83 5.23 -15.96
CA VAL A 198 -13.43 5.55 -16.27
C VAL A 198 -13.28 7.04 -16.54
N ASP A 199 -14.24 7.64 -17.24
CA ASP A 199 -14.28 9.09 -17.45
C ASP A 199 -14.54 9.85 -16.15
N CYS A 200 -15.42 9.34 -15.27
CA CYS A 200 -15.60 9.88 -13.92
C CYS A 200 -14.29 9.85 -13.11
N LEU A 201 -13.56 8.74 -13.17
CA LEU A 201 -12.26 8.61 -12.53
C LEU A 201 -11.23 9.62 -13.06
N LYS A 202 -11.16 9.86 -14.38
CA LYS A 202 -10.29 10.89 -14.96
C LYS A 202 -10.67 12.29 -14.47
N ILE A 203 -11.96 12.58 -14.37
CA ILE A 203 -12.47 13.85 -13.83
C ILE A 203 -12.03 14.02 -12.39
N PHE A 204 -12.23 13.01 -11.53
CA PHE A 204 -11.81 13.09 -10.13
C PHE A 204 -10.30 13.19 -10.00
N MET A 205 -9.53 12.50 -10.85
CA MET A 205 -8.09 12.65 -10.90
C MET A 205 -7.67 14.08 -11.21
N TRP A 206 -8.31 14.70 -12.19
CA TRP A 206 -8.06 16.11 -12.53
C TRP A 206 -8.43 17.05 -11.37
N LEU A 207 -9.59 16.86 -10.75
CA LEU A 207 -10.01 17.65 -9.58
C LEU A 207 -8.99 17.55 -8.44
N ARG A 208 -8.40 16.37 -8.21
CA ARG A 208 -7.41 16.15 -7.15
C ARG A 208 -6.21 17.09 -7.24
N PHE A 209 -5.82 17.50 -8.45
CA PHE A 209 -4.69 18.40 -8.70
C PHE A 209 -5.05 19.89 -8.69
N LEU A 210 -6.33 20.24 -8.48
CA LEU A 210 -6.73 21.63 -8.35
C LEU A 210 -6.58 22.12 -6.90
N PRO A 211 -6.19 23.40 -6.71
CA PRO A 211 -6.14 24.01 -5.38
C PRO A 211 -7.47 23.88 -4.63
N GLY A 212 -7.41 23.30 -3.43
CA GLY A 212 -8.56 23.15 -2.55
C GLY A 212 -9.61 22.12 -2.97
N MET A 213 -9.33 21.24 -3.94
CA MET A 213 -10.26 20.22 -4.44
C MET A 213 -9.85 18.76 -4.15
N LYS A 214 -8.66 18.56 -3.56
CA LYS A 214 -8.12 17.22 -3.26
C LYS A 214 -9.06 16.38 -2.42
N GLU A 215 -9.61 16.94 -1.33
CA GLU A 215 -10.44 16.19 -0.40
C GLU A 215 -11.75 15.72 -1.04
N ASP A 216 -12.45 16.60 -1.80
CA ASP A 216 -13.66 16.21 -2.53
C ASP A 216 -13.36 15.13 -3.58
N ALA A 217 -12.28 15.30 -4.35
CA ALA A 217 -11.88 14.32 -5.34
C ALA A 217 -11.63 12.94 -4.73
N ASP A 218 -11.03 12.89 -3.53
CA ASP A 218 -10.74 11.67 -2.80
C ASP A 218 -12.02 11.01 -2.28
N LEU A 219 -12.96 11.82 -1.76
CA LEU A 219 -14.29 11.36 -1.33
C LEU A 219 -15.12 10.82 -2.51
N PHE A 220 -15.06 11.48 -3.67
CA PHE A 220 -15.75 11.01 -4.88
C PHE A 220 -15.13 9.73 -5.43
N GLN A 221 -13.80 9.60 -5.46
CA GLN A 221 -13.13 8.36 -5.86
C GLN A 221 -13.49 7.21 -4.92
N ARG A 222 -13.50 7.46 -3.60
CA ARG A 222 -13.94 6.48 -2.61
C ARG A 222 -15.39 6.04 -2.85
N SER A 223 -16.29 6.99 -3.08
CA SER A 223 -17.70 6.72 -3.35
C SER A 223 -17.89 5.97 -4.68
N LEU A 224 -17.08 6.26 -5.70
CA LEU A 224 -17.08 5.55 -6.98
C LEU A 224 -16.64 4.09 -6.85
N ILE A 225 -15.63 3.83 -6.02
CA ILE A 225 -15.17 2.47 -5.70
C ILE A 225 -16.27 1.70 -4.94
N LEU A 226 -16.83 2.30 -3.88
CA LEU A 226 -17.83 1.65 -3.05
C LEU A 226 -19.18 1.43 -3.76
N GLY A 227 -19.57 2.34 -4.65
CA GLY A 227 -20.77 2.21 -5.48
C GLY A 227 -20.61 1.28 -6.69
N SER A 228 -19.47 0.60 -6.84
CA SER A 228 -19.25 -0.41 -7.87
C SER A 228 -19.87 -1.75 -7.51
N SER A 229 -20.41 -2.46 -8.51
CA SER A 229 -20.81 -3.86 -8.36
C SER A 229 -19.61 -4.76 -8.03
N ASP A 230 -18.42 -4.38 -8.51
CA ASP A 230 -17.14 -4.94 -8.09
C ASP A 230 -16.19 -3.82 -7.65
N PRO A 231 -16.08 -3.53 -6.34
CA PRO A 231 -15.16 -2.53 -5.81
C PRO A 231 -13.68 -2.87 -6.05
N ALA A 232 -13.31 -4.15 -6.13
CA ALA A 232 -11.91 -4.55 -6.31
C ALA A 232 -11.45 -4.30 -7.75
N GLU A 233 -12.31 -4.59 -8.74
CA GLU A 233 -12.07 -4.24 -10.14
C GLU A 233 -11.99 -2.72 -10.35
N MET A 234 -12.96 -1.97 -9.80
CA MET A 234 -12.95 -0.51 -9.88
C MET A 234 -11.69 0.08 -9.23
N LEU A 235 -11.26 -0.47 -8.09
CA LEU A 235 -10.03 -0.05 -7.42
C LEU A 235 -8.79 -0.33 -8.28
N GLN A 236 -8.75 -1.44 -9.03
CA GLN A 236 -7.64 -1.73 -9.93
C GLN A 236 -7.52 -0.67 -11.04
N LEU A 237 -8.65 -0.19 -11.58
CA LEU A 237 -8.67 0.91 -12.55
C LEU A 237 -8.16 2.22 -11.93
N VAL A 238 -8.59 2.52 -10.70
CA VAL A 238 -8.11 3.69 -9.94
C VAL A 238 -6.59 3.64 -9.74
N PHE A 239 -6.06 2.46 -9.40
CA PHE A 239 -4.62 2.24 -9.23
C PHE A 239 -3.81 2.45 -10.50
N ASP A 240 -4.30 1.99 -11.65
CA ASP A 240 -3.59 2.20 -12.91
C ASP A 240 -3.51 3.70 -13.26
N VAL A 241 -4.50 4.50 -12.85
CA VAL A 241 -4.45 5.97 -12.99
C VAL A 241 -3.52 6.60 -11.95
N TRP A 242 -3.62 6.21 -10.67
CA TRP A 242 -2.74 6.72 -9.60
C TRP A 242 -1.26 6.41 -9.85
N GLN A 243 -0.95 5.24 -10.41
CA GLN A 243 0.40 4.83 -10.76
C GLN A 243 0.98 5.76 -11.83
N LYS A 244 0.23 6.02 -12.91
CA LYS A 244 0.63 6.99 -13.97
C LYS A 244 0.84 8.40 -13.41
N SER A 245 0.06 8.77 -12.40
CA SER A 245 0.16 10.05 -11.70
C SER A 245 1.18 10.06 -10.55
N LYS A 246 1.91 8.96 -10.31
CA LYS A 246 2.91 8.81 -9.24
C LYS A 246 2.40 9.18 -7.86
N VAL A 247 1.16 8.79 -7.55
CA VAL A 247 0.58 9.01 -6.21
C VAL A 247 1.26 8.08 -5.21
N SER A 248 1.72 8.63 -4.09
CA SER A 248 2.49 7.83 -3.12
C SER A 248 1.61 6.74 -2.48
N PRO A 249 2.16 5.58 -2.08
CA PRO A 249 1.34 4.51 -1.56
C PRO A 249 0.64 4.82 -0.23
N GLU A 250 1.19 5.74 0.57
CA GLU A 250 0.52 6.30 1.76
C GLU A 250 -0.71 7.12 1.39
N GLU A 251 -0.60 7.95 0.34
CA GLU A 251 -1.73 8.74 -0.12
C GLU A 251 -2.82 7.84 -0.67
N VAL A 252 -2.43 6.84 -1.47
CA VAL A 252 -3.35 5.81 -1.95
C VAL A 252 -4.08 5.14 -0.78
N TYR A 253 -3.36 4.66 0.24
CA TYR A 253 -3.96 3.98 1.39
C TYR A 253 -5.05 4.82 2.07
N LYS A 254 -4.86 6.15 2.17
CA LYS A 254 -5.84 7.06 2.78
C LYS A 254 -7.14 7.22 1.98
N VAL A 255 -7.07 7.11 0.66
CA VAL A 255 -8.25 7.32 -0.21
C VAL A 255 -9.03 6.03 -0.41
N VAL A 256 -8.33 4.89 -0.50
CA VAL A 256 -9.03 3.61 -0.64
C VAL A 256 -9.93 3.39 0.57
N PRO A 257 -11.17 2.89 0.40
CA PRO A 257 -12.10 2.61 1.49
C PRO A 257 -11.67 1.41 2.37
N ILE A 258 -10.40 1.35 2.73
CA ILE A 258 -9.79 0.36 3.60
C ILE A 258 -10.07 0.69 5.08
N SER A 259 -10.19 1.98 5.40
CA SER A 259 -10.16 2.51 6.76
C SER A 259 -11.54 2.65 7.45
N THR A 260 -12.64 2.14 6.90
CA THR A 260 -13.98 2.43 7.47
C THR A 260 -14.46 1.52 8.60
N GLU A 261 -14.72 2.19 9.73
CA GLU A 261 -15.67 2.02 10.84
C GLU A 261 -15.41 0.98 11.93
N ASP A 262 -15.11 -0.28 11.62
CA ASP A 262 -15.01 -1.28 12.72
C ASP A 262 -13.56 -1.58 13.15
N GLY A 263 -12.57 -0.96 12.51
CA GLY A 263 -11.15 -1.05 12.88
C GLY A 263 -10.55 -2.46 12.87
N THR A 264 -11.31 -3.46 12.42
CA THR A 264 -10.93 -4.88 12.41
C THR A 264 -10.90 -5.40 10.99
N PHE A 265 -10.00 -6.34 10.71
CA PHE A 265 -9.97 -7.05 9.43
C PHE A 265 -11.19 -7.98 9.23
N GLY A 266 -11.90 -8.31 10.32
CA GLY A 266 -12.89 -9.37 10.36
C GLY A 266 -12.21 -10.74 10.53
N THR A 267 -12.87 -11.67 11.22
CA THR A 267 -12.37 -13.04 11.34
C THR A 267 -12.62 -13.80 10.05
N LEU A 268 -11.55 -14.25 9.39
CA LEU A 268 -11.65 -15.19 8.28
C LEU A 268 -12.21 -16.52 8.82
N ARG A 269 -13.40 -16.91 8.38
CA ARG A 269 -13.89 -18.28 8.58
C ARG A 269 -13.34 -19.15 7.47
N GLU A 270 -12.78 -20.31 7.81
CA GLU A 270 -12.31 -21.28 6.83
C GLU A 270 -13.44 -21.61 5.83
N GLY A 271 -13.14 -21.49 4.54
CA GLY A 271 -14.09 -21.75 3.45
C GLY A 271 -15.10 -20.63 3.15
N SER A 272 -15.02 -19.47 3.82
CA SER A 272 -15.81 -18.29 3.46
C SER A 272 -15.05 -17.33 2.55
N ASP A 273 -15.78 -16.59 1.71
CA ASP A 273 -15.20 -15.51 0.92
C ASP A 273 -14.55 -14.46 1.84
N PRO A 274 -13.32 -13.99 1.52
CA PRO A 274 -12.63 -13.03 2.36
C PRO A 274 -13.43 -11.71 2.41
N PRO A 275 -13.43 -11.02 3.57
CA PRO A 275 -14.06 -9.71 3.70
C PRO A 275 -13.60 -8.75 2.61
N ILE A 276 -14.46 -7.81 2.20
CA ILE A 276 -14.11 -6.81 1.18
C ILE A 276 -12.83 -6.05 1.55
N THR A 277 -12.60 -5.80 2.84
CA THR A 277 -11.39 -5.17 3.38
C THR A 277 -10.12 -5.93 3.00
N TYR A 278 -10.10 -7.26 3.07
CA TYR A 278 -8.95 -8.08 2.64
C TYR A 278 -8.66 -7.90 1.15
N ARG A 279 -9.72 -7.89 0.31
CA ARG A 279 -9.58 -7.69 -1.13
C ARG A 279 -9.04 -6.29 -1.45
N LEU A 280 -9.53 -5.25 -0.78
CA LEU A 280 -9.04 -3.88 -0.95
C LEU A 280 -7.57 -3.74 -0.52
N HIS A 281 -7.19 -4.32 0.63
CA HIS A 281 -5.80 -4.34 1.08
C HIS A 281 -4.89 -5.13 0.13
N LYS A 282 -5.34 -6.27 -0.39
CA LYS A 282 -4.60 -7.04 -1.42
C LYS A 282 -4.29 -6.18 -2.63
N CYS A 283 -5.29 -5.47 -3.13
CA CYS A 283 -5.09 -4.55 -4.25
C CYS A 283 -4.05 -3.48 -3.85
N TRP A 284 -4.14 -2.89 -2.66
CA TRP A 284 -3.15 -1.89 -2.22
C TRP A 284 -1.72 -2.48 -2.15
N VAL A 285 -1.55 -3.71 -1.66
CA VAL A 285 -0.23 -4.37 -1.67
C VAL A 285 0.29 -4.60 -3.09
N ARG A 286 -0.58 -4.94 -4.06
CA ARG A 286 -0.18 -4.99 -5.48
C ARG A 286 0.28 -3.62 -5.99
N TYR A 287 -0.40 -2.55 -5.57
CA TYR A 287 0.02 -1.18 -5.88
C TYR A 287 1.42 -0.89 -5.30
N LEU A 288 1.70 -1.29 -4.06
CA LEU A 288 3.04 -1.16 -3.46
C LEU A 288 4.11 -1.81 -4.33
N GLY A 289 3.89 -3.07 -4.73
CA GLY A 289 4.85 -3.84 -5.52
C GLY A 289 5.19 -3.18 -6.85
N LYS A 290 4.18 -2.65 -7.55
CA LYS A 290 4.38 -1.89 -8.78
C LYS A 290 5.14 -0.57 -8.51
N HIS A 291 4.74 0.19 -7.50
CA HIS A 291 5.34 1.49 -7.18
C HIS A 291 6.81 1.36 -6.70
N GLN A 292 7.15 0.33 -5.93
CA GLN A 292 8.52 0.03 -5.47
C GLN A 292 9.49 -0.20 -6.63
N SER A 293 9.00 -0.75 -7.75
CA SER A 293 9.83 -0.95 -8.94
C SER A 293 10.14 0.34 -9.71
N GLU A 294 9.39 1.42 -9.48
CA GLU A 294 9.47 2.67 -10.23
C GLU A 294 10.09 3.83 -9.44
N VAL A 295 9.96 3.82 -8.11
CA VAL A 295 10.40 4.92 -7.24
C VAL A 295 11.15 4.37 -6.02
N ASP A 296 12.44 4.70 -5.95
CA ASP A 296 13.26 4.41 -4.77
C ASP A 296 12.69 5.12 -3.53
N GLY A 297 12.49 4.37 -2.44
CA GLY A 297 12.27 4.94 -1.10
C GLY A 297 11.02 4.49 -0.34
N PHE A 298 10.10 3.74 -0.95
CA PHE A 298 8.96 3.16 -0.23
C PHE A 298 9.24 1.70 0.16
N GLY A 299 9.88 1.48 1.32
CA GLY A 299 10.22 0.14 1.80
C GLY A 299 9.07 -0.59 2.53
N ASP A 300 9.20 -1.90 2.67
CA ASP A 300 8.21 -2.77 3.32
C ASP A 300 7.94 -2.39 4.80
N ASP A 301 8.95 -1.87 5.52
CA ASP A 301 8.76 -1.36 6.90
C ASP A 301 7.77 -0.19 6.95
N LYS A 302 7.80 0.69 5.93
CA LYS A 302 6.86 1.81 5.85
C LYS A 302 5.44 1.31 5.56
N ALA A 303 5.30 0.29 4.70
CA ALA A 303 4.03 -0.36 4.44
C ALA A 303 3.44 -0.98 5.72
N ILE A 304 4.25 -1.72 6.48
CA ILE A 304 3.86 -2.27 7.77
C ILE A 304 3.49 -1.17 8.77
N GLY A 305 4.25 -0.07 8.80
CA GLY A 305 3.92 1.09 9.63
C GLY A 305 2.55 1.71 9.32
N ILE A 306 2.15 1.74 8.04
CA ILE A 306 0.82 2.22 7.62
C ILE A 306 -0.27 1.25 8.07
N LEU A 307 -0.09 -0.05 7.81
CA LEU A 307 -1.03 -1.09 8.23
C LEU A 307 -1.26 -1.04 9.74
N LEU A 308 -0.18 -0.97 10.54
CA LEU A 308 -0.27 -0.93 11.99
C LEU A 308 -0.84 0.38 12.55
N LYS A 309 -0.72 1.49 11.83
CA LYS A 309 -1.33 2.76 12.23
C LYS A 309 -2.86 2.70 12.13
N ASP A 310 -3.37 2.03 11.11
CA ASP A 310 -4.81 1.87 10.87
C ASP A 310 -5.38 0.61 11.54
N ARG A 311 -4.53 -0.37 11.82
CA ARG A 311 -4.86 -1.68 12.45
C ARG A 311 -3.84 -1.99 13.54
N PRO A 312 -4.03 -1.46 14.75
CA PRO A 312 -3.06 -1.61 15.84
C PRO A 312 -2.96 -3.05 16.37
N ASP A 313 -3.95 -3.91 16.09
CA ASP A 313 -3.85 -5.34 16.42
C ASP A 313 -2.92 -6.07 15.43
N VAL A 314 -1.71 -6.36 15.90
CA VAL A 314 -0.69 -7.09 15.15
C VAL A 314 -1.18 -8.48 14.73
N GLY A 315 -2.03 -9.14 15.53
CA GLY A 315 -2.58 -10.46 15.20
C GLY A 315 -3.44 -10.43 13.94
N GLU A 316 -4.22 -9.37 13.74
CA GLU A 316 -4.99 -9.19 12.51
C GLU A 316 -4.10 -8.96 11.29
N VAL A 317 -3.05 -8.14 11.43
CA VAL A 317 -2.07 -7.93 10.36
C VAL A 317 -1.37 -9.25 10.00
N VAL A 318 -1.00 -10.07 10.99
CA VAL A 318 -0.41 -11.40 10.76
C VAL A 318 -1.38 -12.30 9.98
N ASN A 319 -2.65 -12.36 10.39
CA ASN A 319 -3.67 -13.15 9.69
C ASN A 319 -3.89 -12.66 8.26
N PHE A 320 -3.93 -11.33 8.05
CA PHE A 320 -4.01 -10.73 6.71
C PHE A 320 -2.83 -11.13 5.83
N LEU A 321 -1.60 -11.00 6.32
CA LEU A 321 -0.41 -11.33 5.55
C LEU A 321 -0.33 -12.83 5.25
N ASN A 322 -0.81 -13.68 6.16
CA ASN A 322 -0.90 -15.11 5.92
C ASN A 322 -1.90 -15.45 4.82
N TRP A 323 -3.12 -14.91 4.90
CA TRP A 323 -4.09 -15.07 3.82
C TRP A 323 -3.53 -14.57 2.48
N LEU A 324 -2.85 -13.42 2.51
CA LEU A 324 -2.24 -12.82 1.33
C LEU A 324 -1.18 -13.73 0.71
N ARG A 325 -0.52 -14.57 1.49
CA ARG A 325 0.48 -15.52 1.01
C ARG A 325 -0.12 -16.64 0.15
N ASP A 326 -1.34 -17.05 0.47
CA ASP A 326 -2.09 -18.09 -0.24
C ASP A 326 -2.76 -17.56 -1.52
N GLU A 327 -2.84 -16.23 -1.67
CA GLU A 327 -3.43 -15.60 -2.85
C GLU A 327 -2.51 -15.69 -4.09
N PRO A 328 -3.05 -16.00 -5.28
CA PRO A 328 -2.26 -16.11 -6.51
C PRO A 328 -1.43 -14.85 -6.81
N GLY A 329 -0.12 -15.07 -6.96
CA GLY A 329 0.86 -14.02 -7.27
C GLY A 329 1.24 -13.10 -6.10
N MET A 330 0.77 -13.38 -4.88
CA MET A 330 0.98 -12.49 -3.72
C MET A 330 1.98 -13.02 -2.69
N LYS A 331 2.39 -14.29 -2.77
CA LYS A 331 3.34 -14.94 -1.85
C LYS A 331 4.60 -14.10 -1.57
N MET A 332 5.29 -13.65 -2.61
CA MET A 332 6.52 -12.86 -2.44
C MET A 332 6.27 -11.55 -1.68
N HIS A 333 5.19 -10.83 -1.98
CA HIS A 333 4.85 -9.59 -1.28
C HIS A 333 4.47 -9.85 0.19
N ALA A 334 3.70 -10.91 0.44
CA ALA A 334 3.36 -11.33 1.80
C ALA A 334 4.61 -11.68 2.62
N ASP A 335 5.53 -12.46 2.05
CA ASP A 335 6.78 -12.86 2.71
C ASP A 335 7.66 -11.64 3.04
N LEU A 336 7.76 -10.65 2.14
CA LEU A 336 8.49 -9.40 2.36
C LEU A 336 7.86 -8.54 3.46
N LEU A 337 6.53 -8.40 3.47
CA LEU A 337 5.82 -7.67 4.50
C LEU A 337 5.92 -8.36 5.87
N GLN A 338 5.82 -9.69 5.93
CA GLN A 338 6.03 -10.44 7.18
C GLN A 338 7.46 -10.29 7.69
N ARG A 339 8.46 -10.28 6.80
CA ARG A 339 9.85 -9.98 7.16
C ARG A 339 9.98 -8.61 7.80
N ALA A 340 9.36 -7.59 7.22
CA ALA A 340 9.35 -6.24 7.77
C ALA A 340 8.63 -6.17 9.13
N LEU A 341 7.53 -6.91 9.29
CA LEU A 341 6.79 -7.00 10.56
C LEU A 341 7.65 -7.63 11.67
N ILE A 342 8.35 -8.73 11.36
CA ILE A 342 9.26 -9.38 12.31
C ILE A 342 10.42 -8.46 12.67
N ALA A 343 11.03 -7.79 11.69
CA ALA A 343 12.11 -6.84 11.92
C ALA A 343 11.69 -5.72 12.90
N ARG A 344 10.43 -5.28 12.83
CA ARG A 344 9.87 -4.23 13.69
C ARG A 344 9.57 -4.71 15.12
N PHE A 345 9.27 -5.99 15.32
CA PHE A 345 8.78 -6.53 16.59
C PHE A 345 9.59 -7.72 17.11
N TRP A 346 10.86 -7.83 16.73
CA TRP A 346 11.69 -9.00 17.03
C TRP A 346 11.92 -9.25 18.52
N GLU A 347 11.83 -8.21 19.36
CA GLU A 347 11.97 -8.33 20.81
C GLU A 347 10.67 -8.84 21.49
N SER A 348 9.54 -8.83 20.77
CA SER A 348 8.23 -9.22 21.30
C SER A 348 7.97 -10.71 21.07
N ALA A 349 8.26 -11.53 22.07
CA ALA A 349 7.99 -12.97 22.05
C ALA A 349 6.53 -13.28 21.67
N LYS A 350 5.58 -12.51 22.19
CA LYS A 350 4.14 -12.66 21.87
C LYS A 350 3.84 -12.48 20.38
N ILE A 351 4.46 -11.49 19.73
CA ILE A 351 4.24 -11.23 18.29
C ILE A 351 4.91 -12.32 17.45
N LEU A 352 6.11 -12.75 17.82
CA LEU A 352 6.78 -13.86 17.15
C LEU A 352 5.95 -15.16 17.26
N GLU A 353 5.37 -15.44 18.43
CA GLU A 353 4.47 -16.59 18.60
C GLU A 353 3.22 -16.50 17.71
N LEU A 354 2.66 -15.31 17.50
CA LEU A 354 1.55 -15.12 16.56
C LEU A 354 1.98 -15.44 15.14
N VAL A 355 3.10 -14.87 14.67
CA VAL A 355 3.64 -15.11 13.31
C VAL A 355 3.96 -16.59 13.11
N PHE A 356 4.62 -17.22 14.08
CA PHE A 356 5.00 -18.63 14.04
C PHE A 356 3.79 -19.57 14.07
N GLY A 357 2.80 -19.31 14.92
CA GLY A 357 1.54 -20.06 14.89
C GLY A 357 0.81 -19.88 13.56
N ALA A 358 0.90 -18.70 12.95
CA ALA A 358 0.41 -18.43 11.61
C ALA A 358 1.12 -19.29 10.55
N TRP A 359 2.46 -19.33 10.57
CA TRP A 359 3.28 -20.12 9.64
C TRP A 359 3.02 -21.62 9.76
N GLN A 360 2.83 -22.09 10.98
CA GLN A 360 2.49 -23.48 11.23
C GLN A 360 1.15 -23.86 10.58
N LYS A 361 0.11 -23.04 10.78
CA LYS A 361 -1.22 -23.30 10.19
C LYS A 361 -1.18 -23.37 8.67
N THR A 362 -0.35 -22.56 8.02
CA THR A 362 -0.19 -22.52 6.57
C THR A 362 0.93 -23.43 6.05
N LYS A 363 1.50 -24.29 6.92
CA LYS A 363 2.55 -25.26 6.58
C LYS A 363 3.75 -24.63 5.86
N VAL A 364 4.16 -23.45 6.31
CA VAL A 364 5.37 -22.78 5.82
C VAL A 364 6.57 -23.69 6.08
N SER A 365 7.35 -23.98 5.03
CA SER A 365 8.53 -24.82 5.19
C SER A 365 9.61 -24.09 6.00
N PHE A 366 10.52 -24.82 6.65
CA PHE A 366 11.57 -24.19 7.44
C PHE A 366 12.53 -23.32 6.60
N ASP A 367 12.74 -23.67 5.33
CA ASP A 367 13.54 -22.92 4.36
C ASP A 367 12.83 -21.60 3.99
N GLU A 368 11.52 -21.64 3.78
CA GLU A 368 10.72 -20.44 3.56
C GLU A 368 10.71 -19.54 4.79
N ALA A 369 10.49 -20.11 5.98
CA ALA A 369 10.54 -19.38 7.24
C ALA A 369 11.89 -18.67 7.42
N TYR A 370 13.00 -19.31 7.05
CA TYR A 370 14.33 -18.68 7.07
C TYR A 370 14.38 -17.42 6.19
N HIS A 371 13.83 -17.49 4.98
CA HIS A 371 13.77 -16.35 4.07
C HIS A 371 12.78 -15.27 4.51
N MET A 372 11.74 -15.61 5.27
CA MET A 372 10.79 -14.64 5.80
C MET A 372 11.30 -13.94 7.05
N MET A 373 12.33 -14.46 7.70
CA MET A 373 13.03 -13.75 8.77
C MET A 373 13.94 -12.66 8.17
N PRO A 374 14.21 -11.55 8.89
CA PRO A 374 15.05 -10.45 8.40
C PRO A 374 16.55 -10.78 8.48
N ILE A 375 16.90 -12.03 8.17
CA ILE A 375 18.23 -12.61 8.17
C ILE A 375 18.96 -12.20 6.88
N SER A 376 18.27 -12.21 5.73
CA SER A 376 18.86 -11.96 4.42
C SER A 376 19.04 -10.46 4.09
N ALA A 377 18.26 -9.57 4.71
CA ALA A 377 18.24 -8.13 4.41
C ALA A 377 19.56 -7.42 4.79
N VAL A 378 20.27 -7.98 5.78
CA VAL A 378 21.57 -7.50 6.29
C VAL A 378 22.66 -7.47 5.20
N ARG A 379 22.48 -8.17 4.07
CA ARG A 379 23.49 -8.22 2.98
C ARG A 379 23.32 -7.17 1.87
N SER A 380 22.14 -6.59 1.67
CA SER A 380 21.81 -5.91 0.40
C SER A 380 21.49 -4.42 0.47
N THR A 381 21.47 -3.78 1.63
CA THR A 381 21.22 -2.33 1.72
C THR A 381 22.50 -1.54 2.01
N SER A 382 23.41 -1.41 1.04
CA SER A 382 24.52 -0.45 1.13
C SER A 382 24.75 0.30 -0.18
N GLY A 383 23.81 1.20 -0.52
CA GLY A 383 24.10 2.39 -1.34
C GLY A 383 24.52 3.60 -0.50
N ALA A 384 24.42 3.52 0.83
CA ALA A 384 24.84 4.55 1.76
C ALA A 384 26.26 4.27 2.28
N VAL A 385 27.07 5.32 2.42
CA VAL A 385 28.50 5.34 2.80
C VAL A 385 28.76 4.93 4.27
N GLY A 386 27.87 4.12 4.88
CA GLY A 386 27.99 3.61 6.24
C GLY A 386 28.02 2.08 6.25
N GLY A 387 28.94 1.49 7.04
CA GLY A 387 29.30 0.07 7.12
C GLY A 387 28.26 -0.98 6.71
N LYS A 388 28.71 -2.00 5.96
CA LYS A 388 27.93 -3.20 5.68
C LYS A 388 27.43 -3.80 7.00
N PRO A 389 26.12 -4.05 7.16
CA PRO A 389 25.58 -4.70 8.35
C PRO A 389 26.30 -6.03 8.60
N SER A 390 26.64 -6.32 9.85
CA SER A 390 27.36 -7.54 10.20
C SER A 390 26.39 -8.71 10.23
N TRP A 391 26.81 -9.89 9.75
CA TRP A 391 26.01 -11.12 9.92
C TRP A 391 25.65 -11.37 11.39
N ARG A 392 26.48 -10.89 12.33
CA ARG A 392 26.19 -10.94 13.77
C ARG A 392 24.91 -10.22 14.17
N ASP A 393 24.52 -9.19 13.43
CA ASP A 393 23.26 -8.46 13.67
C ASP A 393 22.04 -9.35 13.35
N SER A 394 22.23 -10.44 12.60
CA SER A 394 21.19 -11.44 12.30
C SER A 394 21.02 -12.51 13.38
N PHE A 395 21.91 -12.59 14.38
CA PHE A 395 21.95 -13.68 15.36
C PHE A 395 20.68 -13.82 16.20
N PRO A 396 20.05 -12.73 16.70
CA PRO A 396 18.76 -12.84 17.39
C PRO A 396 17.66 -13.45 16.51
N PHE A 397 17.60 -13.06 15.23
CA PHE A 397 16.62 -13.60 14.28
C PHE A 397 16.86 -15.07 13.99
N LEU A 398 18.11 -15.49 13.80
CA LEU A 398 18.46 -16.89 13.61
C LEU A 398 18.10 -17.74 14.84
N LYS A 399 18.31 -17.21 16.05
CA LYS A 399 17.88 -17.88 17.29
C LYS A 399 16.38 -18.10 17.30
N HIS A 400 15.58 -17.09 16.99
CA HIS A 400 14.12 -17.22 16.95
C HIS A 400 13.65 -18.17 15.86
N TRP A 401 14.28 -18.15 14.69
CA TRP A 401 14.02 -19.13 13.63
C TRP A 401 14.29 -20.56 14.09
N LEU A 402 15.42 -20.81 14.77
CA LEU A 402 15.70 -22.14 15.33
C LEU A 402 14.71 -22.52 16.42
N GLN A 403 14.34 -21.60 17.30
CA GLN A 403 13.33 -21.87 18.34
C GLN A 403 11.98 -22.25 17.72
N PHE A 404 11.55 -21.55 16.67
CA PHE A 404 10.37 -21.91 15.88
C PHE A 404 10.50 -23.33 15.35
N MET A 405 11.58 -23.62 14.62
CA MET A 405 11.80 -24.94 14.05
C MET A 405 11.74 -26.06 15.09
N TYR A 406 12.50 -25.96 16.18
CA TYR A 406 12.56 -27.02 17.19
C TYR A 406 11.26 -27.18 17.98
N LYS A 407 10.50 -26.10 18.18
CA LYS A 407 9.16 -26.16 18.81
C LYS A 407 8.18 -26.97 17.97
N HIS A 408 8.27 -26.89 16.65
CA HIS A 408 7.32 -27.51 15.72
C HIS A 408 7.82 -28.81 15.07
N ARG A 409 9.03 -29.27 15.43
CA ARG A 409 9.63 -30.52 14.92
C ARG A 409 8.78 -31.77 15.16
N SER A 410 7.96 -31.79 16.21
CA SER A 410 7.11 -32.93 16.57
C SER A 410 5.82 -33.05 15.76
N GLU A 411 5.43 -32.00 15.02
CA GLU A 411 4.08 -31.90 14.44
C GLU A 411 4.04 -32.04 12.91
N ASP A 412 5.11 -31.67 12.21
CA ASP A 412 5.23 -31.81 10.75
C ASP A 412 6.43 -32.67 10.37
N ALA A 413 6.38 -33.31 9.19
CA ALA A 413 7.40 -34.20 8.62
C ALA A 413 8.82 -33.72 8.96
N GLY A 414 9.42 -34.34 9.97
CA GLY A 414 10.53 -33.78 10.73
C GLY A 414 11.70 -33.35 9.84
N PHE A 415 12.19 -32.12 10.04
CA PHE A 415 13.45 -31.71 9.46
C PHE A 415 14.62 -32.37 10.21
N SER A 416 15.72 -32.60 9.51
CA SER A 416 16.98 -33.03 10.11
C SER A 416 17.88 -31.84 10.42
N GLU A 417 18.77 -32.00 11.38
CA GLU A 417 19.82 -31.02 11.67
C GLU A 417 20.72 -30.80 10.45
N GLY A 418 20.86 -31.82 9.60
CA GLY A 418 21.56 -31.72 8.33
C GLY A 418 20.93 -30.66 7.42
N GLN A 419 19.61 -30.66 7.30
CA GLN A 419 18.88 -29.67 6.50
C GLN A 419 19.04 -28.24 7.07
N VAL A 420 19.04 -28.08 8.39
CA VAL A 420 19.31 -26.78 9.04
C VAL A 420 20.70 -26.26 8.65
N ILE A 421 21.71 -27.12 8.74
CA ILE A 421 23.08 -26.77 8.34
C ILE A 421 23.15 -26.44 6.85
N ASP A 422 22.43 -27.16 5.99
CA ASP A 422 22.40 -26.88 4.56
C ASP A 422 21.76 -25.52 4.23
N VAL A 423 20.72 -25.10 4.95
CA VAL A 423 20.17 -23.74 4.84
C VAL A 423 21.22 -22.69 5.25
N LEU A 424 21.88 -22.90 6.39
CA LEU A 424 22.88 -21.95 6.90
C LEU A 424 24.08 -21.84 5.94
N LEU A 425 24.61 -22.96 5.43
CA LEU A 425 25.75 -22.99 4.52
C LEU A 425 25.41 -22.50 3.10
N ARG A 426 24.18 -22.69 2.62
CA ARG A 426 23.74 -22.06 1.36
C ARG A 426 23.75 -20.54 1.43
N ASN A 427 23.51 -19.99 2.62
CA ASN A 427 23.39 -18.56 2.82
C ASN A 427 24.66 -17.92 3.39
N GLN A 428 25.54 -18.64 4.08
CA GLN A 428 26.69 -18.07 4.79
C GLN A 428 27.94 -18.93 4.62
N ASN A 429 29.11 -18.32 4.82
CA ASN A 429 30.34 -19.11 4.81
C ASN A 429 30.51 -19.90 6.13
N VAL A 430 31.31 -20.96 6.08
CA VAL A 430 31.54 -21.87 7.23
C VAL A 430 31.95 -21.11 8.50
N VAL A 431 32.80 -20.09 8.38
CA VAL A 431 33.30 -19.32 9.54
C VAL A 431 32.16 -18.55 10.21
N GLU A 432 31.27 -17.93 9.43
CA GLU A 432 30.10 -17.21 9.91
C GLU A 432 29.09 -18.13 10.60
N VAL A 433 28.86 -19.31 10.03
CA VAL A 433 27.99 -20.33 10.62
C VAL A 433 28.56 -20.82 11.97
N VAL A 434 29.87 -21.09 12.03
CA VAL A 434 30.51 -21.51 13.28
C VAL A 434 30.44 -20.43 14.34
N ASP A 435 30.73 -19.17 13.99
CA ASP A 435 30.58 -18.03 14.90
C ASP A 435 29.17 -17.92 15.47
N PHE A 436 28.16 -18.06 14.60
CA PHE A 436 26.76 -18.06 15.01
C PHE A 436 26.47 -19.20 15.99
N LEU A 437 26.89 -20.42 15.69
CA LEU A 437 26.62 -21.57 16.56
C LEU A 437 27.36 -21.48 17.91
N ILE A 438 28.56 -20.91 17.96
CA ILE A 438 29.26 -20.64 19.22
C ILE A 438 28.52 -19.59 20.04
N TRP A 439 28.08 -18.51 19.40
CA TRP A 439 27.26 -17.49 20.06
C TRP A 439 25.97 -18.11 20.61
N LEU A 440 25.26 -18.88 19.79
CA LEU A 440 24.02 -19.56 20.13
C LEU A 440 24.19 -20.50 21.32
N ARG A 441 25.35 -21.15 21.45
CA ARG A 441 25.66 -22.03 22.58
C ARG A 441 25.68 -21.31 23.93
N ASN A 442 26.05 -20.04 23.93
CA ASN A 442 26.09 -19.21 25.13
C ASN A 442 24.72 -18.58 25.45
N GLU A 443 23.75 -18.69 24.54
CA GLU A 443 22.39 -18.22 24.75
C GLU A 443 21.59 -19.17 25.65
N SER A 444 20.80 -18.59 26.56
CA SER A 444 19.97 -19.34 27.50
C SER A 444 19.02 -20.30 26.76
N GLY A 445 19.02 -21.56 27.18
CA GLY A 445 18.19 -22.63 26.60
C GLY A 445 18.65 -23.18 25.24
N MET A 446 19.71 -22.64 24.63
CA MET A 446 20.13 -23.01 23.28
C MET A 446 21.41 -23.86 23.21
N LYS A 447 22.09 -24.11 24.34
CA LYS A 447 23.35 -24.89 24.40
C LYS A 447 23.24 -26.26 23.71
N ALA A 448 22.22 -27.06 24.07
CA ALA A 448 22.05 -28.39 23.51
C ALA A 448 21.77 -28.37 22.00
N CYS A 449 20.94 -27.42 21.54
CA CYS A 449 20.68 -27.19 20.12
C CYS A 449 21.96 -26.81 19.37
N ALA A 450 22.73 -25.86 19.90
CA ALA A 450 23.98 -25.42 19.30
C ALA A 450 25.02 -26.54 19.23
N ASP A 451 25.18 -27.32 20.31
CA ASP A 451 26.10 -28.47 20.35
C ASP A 451 25.71 -29.52 19.29
N LEU A 452 24.41 -29.78 19.11
CA LEU A 452 23.91 -30.72 18.10
C LEU A 452 24.15 -30.23 16.66
N LEU A 453 23.87 -28.96 16.40
CA LEU A 453 24.12 -28.34 15.09
C LEU A 453 25.63 -28.28 14.78
N LEU A 454 26.48 -27.98 15.76
CA LEU A 454 27.93 -28.00 15.61
C LEU A 454 28.41 -29.40 15.24
N LYS A 455 27.99 -30.44 15.96
CA LYS A 455 28.34 -31.83 15.62
C LYS A 455 27.92 -32.20 14.20
N THR A 456 26.71 -31.81 13.81
CA THR A 456 26.18 -32.05 12.47
C THR A 456 26.99 -31.33 11.39
N LEU A 457 27.39 -30.07 11.66
CA LEU A 457 28.28 -29.30 10.80
C LEU A 457 29.65 -29.99 10.66
N PHE A 458 30.25 -30.44 11.76
CA PHE A 458 31.52 -31.18 11.72
C PHE A 458 31.44 -32.46 10.91
N PHE A 459 30.36 -33.20 11.06
CA PHE A 459 30.13 -34.41 10.28
C PHE A 459 30.09 -34.08 8.78
N LYS A 460 29.33 -33.06 8.37
CA LYS A 460 29.26 -32.61 6.96
C LYS A 460 30.60 -32.10 6.42
N LEU A 461 31.39 -31.42 7.24
CA LEU A 461 32.69 -30.88 6.83
C LEU A 461 33.85 -31.88 6.95
N SER A 462 33.59 -33.10 7.45
CA SER A 462 34.63 -34.09 7.77
C SER A 462 35.49 -34.50 6.57
N GLU A 463 34.91 -34.45 5.37
CA GLU A 463 35.59 -34.76 4.10
C GLU A 463 36.53 -33.63 3.63
N SER A 464 36.38 -32.42 4.19
CA SER A 464 37.07 -31.21 3.76
C SER A 464 38.01 -30.68 4.84
N THR A 465 39.27 -31.11 4.79
CA THR A 465 40.31 -30.64 5.74
C THR A 465 40.50 -29.11 5.68
N LYS A 466 40.20 -28.47 4.55
CA LYS A 466 40.27 -27.01 4.40
C LYS A 466 39.18 -26.32 5.22
N GLU A 467 37.95 -26.81 5.18
CA GLU A 467 36.83 -26.22 5.92
C GLU A 467 36.93 -26.49 7.42
N LEU A 468 37.37 -27.70 7.83
CA LEU A 468 37.64 -27.99 9.24
C LEU A 468 38.64 -27.01 9.87
N LYS A 469 39.68 -26.60 9.12
CA LYS A 469 40.62 -25.57 9.60
C LYS A 469 39.93 -24.24 9.86
N LEU A 470 38.96 -23.85 9.03
CA LEU A 470 38.18 -22.62 9.21
C LEU A 470 37.34 -22.68 10.49
N VAL A 471 36.76 -23.84 10.80
CA VAL A 471 36.03 -24.05 12.06
C VAL A 471 36.94 -23.84 13.26
N PHE A 472 38.15 -24.42 13.24
CA PHE A 472 39.08 -24.27 14.36
C PHE A 472 39.61 -22.84 14.53
N VAL A 473 39.81 -22.10 13.44
CA VAL A 473 40.14 -20.66 13.48
C VAL A 473 39.00 -19.88 14.16
N ALA A 474 37.74 -20.20 13.84
CA ALA A 474 36.59 -19.57 14.49
C ALA A 474 36.52 -19.92 15.99
N TRP A 475 36.84 -21.15 16.39
CA TRP A 475 36.93 -21.54 17.81
C TRP A 475 37.97 -20.72 18.58
N GLN A 476 39.16 -20.57 18.00
CA GLN A 476 40.22 -19.75 18.59
C GLN A 476 39.78 -18.29 18.73
N ARG A 477 39.16 -17.72 17.69
CA ARG A 477 38.66 -16.34 17.70
C ARG A 477 37.64 -16.11 18.83
N ASN A 478 36.76 -17.08 19.07
CA ASN A 478 35.73 -16.98 20.11
C ASN A 478 36.18 -17.55 21.47
N LYS A 479 37.47 -17.87 21.65
CA LYS A 479 38.04 -18.39 22.90
C LYS A 479 37.30 -19.61 23.44
N VAL A 480 36.87 -20.51 22.56
CA VAL A 480 36.22 -21.78 22.94
C VAL A 480 37.20 -22.58 23.81
N SER A 481 36.76 -23.01 24.99
CA SER A 481 37.61 -23.80 25.89
C SER A 481 37.93 -25.17 25.28
N LEU A 482 39.01 -25.81 25.75
CA LEU A 482 39.40 -27.13 25.25
C LEU A 482 38.30 -28.18 25.50
N ASP A 483 37.68 -28.15 26.68
CA ASP A 483 36.57 -29.02 27.07
C ASP A 483 35.36 -28.80 26.16
N ASP A 484 35.01 -27.54 25.89
CA ASP A 484 33.89 -27.20 25.02
C ASP A 484 34.12 -27.62 23.57
N ALA A 485 35.30 -27.32 23.04
CA ALA A 485 35.73 -27.72 21.71
C ALA A 485 35.60 -29.24 21.55
N TYR A 486 36.05 -30.01 22.54
CA TYR A 486 35.92 -31.46 22.52
C TYR A 486 34.45 -31.92 22.50
N HIS A 487 33.58 -31.31 23.30
CA HIS A 487 32.15 -31.68 23.35
C HIS A 487 31.37 -31.33 22.08
N MET A 488 31.87 -30.40 21.26
CA MET A 488 31.30 -30.05 19.95
C MET A 488 31.72 -31.01 18.83
N LEU A 489 32.76 -31.84 19.04
CA LEU A 489 33.17 -32.82 18.04
C LEU A 489 32.15 -33.97 17.96
N PRO A 490 31.97 -34.58 16.77
CA PRO A 490 31.19 -35.80 16.64
C PRO A 490 31.84 -36.92 17.44
N ASN A 491 31.03 -37.58 18.27
CA ASN A 491 31.43 -38.78 19.00
C ASN A 491 30.92 -40.01 18.25
N SER A 492 31.57 -41.16 18.42
CA SER A 492 31.14 -42.43 17.81
C SER A 492 29.69 -42.78 18.13
N ALA A 493 29.20 -42.42 19.32
CA ALA A 493 27.81 -42.61 19.73
C ALA A 493 26.80 -41.73 18.96
N THR A 494 27.22 -40.60 18.38
CA THR A 494 26.32 -39.69 17.64
C THR A 494 26.02 -40.12 16.20
N GLN A 495 26.68 -41.16 15.68
CA GLN A 495 26.40 -41.69 14.34
C GLN A 495 24.99 -42.31 14.21
N ASN A 496 24.36 -42.72 15.32
CA ASN A 496 23.03 -43.33 15.31
C ASN A 496 21.87 -42.31 15.31
N LEU A 497 22.14 -40.99 15.31
CA LEU A 497 21.10 -39.95 15.37
C LEU A 497 20.62 -39.49 13.99
N GLY A 498 21.30 -39.87 12.90
CA GLY A 498 20.80 -39.67 11.55
C GLY A 498 19.82 -40.77 11.18
N GLY A 499 18.52 -40.54 11.36
CA GLY A 499 17.45 -41.46 10.96
C GLY A 499 17.33 -41.73 9.45
N ASP A 500 18.33 -41.34 8.65
CA ASP A 500 18.43 -41.68 7.24
C ASP A 500 19.16 -43.02 7.10
N ALA A 501 18.40 -44.08 6.85
CA ALA A 501 18.85 -45.47 6.79
C ALA A 501 19.83 -45.80 5.62
N GLY A 502 20.45 -44.78 4.99
CA GLY A 502 21.22 -44.91 3.75
C GLY A 502 22.73 -44.75 3.85
N LEU A 503 23.29 -44.31 4.98
CA LEU A 503 24.75 -44.11 5.13
C LEU A 503 25.37 -45.28 5.90
N GLN A 504 25.80 -46.32 5.18
CA GLN A 504 26.58 -47.42 5.76
C GLN A 504 27.91 -46.89 6.33
N SER A 505 28.15 -47.22 7.60
CA SER A 505 29.26 -46.76 8.43
C SER A 505 30.63 -47.20 7.92
N SER A 506 31.39 -46.29 7.31
CA SER A 506 32.85 -46.42 7.30
C SER A 506 33.38 -45.93 8.66
N SER A 507 33.86 -46.83 9.50
CA SER A 507 34.46 -46.53 10.81
C SER A 507 35.72 -45.64 10.75
N SER A 508 36.12 -45.16 9.56
CA SER A 508 37.29 -44.30 9.35
C SER A 508 37.01 -42.81 9.52
N GLY A 509 35.74 -42.36 9.46
CA GLY A 509 35.39 -40.93 9.49
C GLY A 509 35.66 -40.25 10.84
N ASP A 510 35.31 -40.90 11.95
CA ASP A 510 35.38 -40.32 13.31
C ASP A 510 36.81 -39.95 13.74
N PHE A 511 37.79 -40.78 13.35
CA PHE A 511 39.19 -40.51 13.64
C PHE A 511 39.73 -39.33 12.85
N GLY A 512 39.18 -39.06 11.65
CA GLY A 512 39.61 -37.95 10.79
C GLY A 512 39.38 -36.58 11.43
N VAL A 513 38.17 -36.36 11.97
CA VAL A 513 37.81 -35.08 12.61
C VAL A 513 38.61 -34.87 13.91
N LEU A 514 38.68 -35.90 14.76
CA LEU A 514 39.46 -35.83 16.01
C LEU A 514 40.94 -35.57 15.72
N LYS A 515 41.50 -36.24 14.72
CA LYS A 515 42.88 -36.01 14.27
C LYS A 515 43.09 -34.59 13.77
N ALA A 516 42.18 -34.07 12.94
CA ALA A 516 42.27 -32.70 12.43
C ALA A 516 42.24 -31.66 13.56
N TRP A 517 41.42 -31.88 14.60
CA TRP A 517 41.38 -31.05 15.80
C TRP A 517 42.68 -31.11 16.58
N LEU A 518 43.22 -32.30 16.85
CA LEU A 518 44.53 -32.46 17.50
C LEU A 518 45.64 -31.77 16.70
N ASP A 519 45.69 -31.98 15.39
CA ASP A 519 46.65 -31.32 14.50
C ASP A 519 46.56 -29.79 14.52
N HIS A 520 45.36 -29.23 14.77
CA HIS A 520 45.18 -27.80 14.98
C HIS A 520 45.65 -27.36 16.37
N LEU A 521 45.28 -28.08 17.43
CA LEU A 521 45.70 -27.78 18.81
C LEU A 521 47.22 -27.72 18.95
N TYR A 522 47.96 -28.62 18.28
CA TYR A 522 49.42 -28.64 18.29
C TYR A 522 50.09 -27.53 17.45
N LYS A 523 49.31 -26.72 16.71
CA LYS A 523 49.83 -25.54 15.99
C LYS A 523 49.70 -24.25 16.79
N LEU A 524 48.91 -24.25 17.86
CA LEU A 524 48.75 -23.08 18.71
C LEU A 524 49.98 -22.94 19.63
N PRO A 525 50.52 -21.73 19.87
CA PRO A 525 51.65 -21.55 20.80
C PRO A 525 51.22 -21.83 22.25
N GLY A 526 52.01 -22.59 23.02
CA GLY A 526 51.79 -22.91 24.45
C GLY A 526 51.99 -24.40 24.76
N ASP A 527 53.03 -24.72 25.55
CA ASP A 527 53.56 -26.08 25.71
C ASP A 527 53.20 -26.74 27.06
N ASN A 528 53.05 -28.07 26.99
CA ASN A 528 52.98 -29.07 28.07
C ASN A 528 51.68 -29.28 28.86
N LEU A 529 50.90 -28.25 29.21
CA LEU A 529 49.63 -28.45 29.95
C LEU A 529 48.49 -29.03 29.07
N ARG A 530 48.69 -29.10 27.75
CA ARG A 530 47.69 -29.57 26.79
C ARG A 530 47.55 -31.08 26.74
N ASP A 531 48.65 -31.84 26.77
CA ASP A 531 48.59 -33.29 26.58
C ASP A 531 47.88 -34.00 27.74
N ASP A 532 48.14 -33.57 28.98
CA ASP A 532 47.55 -34.20 30.16
C ASP A 532 46.04 -33.91 30.25
N ARG A 533 45.63 -32.68 29.95
CA ARG A 533 44.22 -32.29 29.92
C ARG A 533 43.46 -32.93 28.75
N VAL A 534 44.04 -32.96 27.55
CA VAL A 534 43.44 -33.66 26.40
C VAL A 534 43.32 -35.16 26.69
N ALA A 535 44.34 -35.78 27.28
CA ALA A 535 44.28 -37.19 27.65
C ALA A 535 43.19 -37.45 28.71
N GLU A 536 43.06 -36.59 29.72
CA GLU A 536 42.01 -36.67 30.73
C GLU A 536 40.60 -36.54 30.13
N LEU A 537 40.42 -35.59 29.20
CA LEU A 537 39.18 -35.40 28.44
C LEU A 537 38.81 -36.64 27.62
N LEU A 538 39.76 -37.19 26.87
CA LEU A 538 39.56 -38.40 26.06
C LEU A 538 39.17 -39.60 26.92
N VAL A 539 39.92 -39.83 28.00
CA VAL A 539 39.68 -40.92 28.96
C VAL A 539 38.33 -40.80 29.64
N SER A 540 37.84 -39.58 29.85
CA SER A 540 36.56 -39.33 30.50
C SER A 540 35.34 -39.54 29.62
N ASN A 541 35.50 -39.49 28.31
CA ASN A 541 34.37 -39.43 27.38
C ASN A 541 34.35 -40.53 26.31
N ARG A 542 35.36 -41.41 26.24
CA ARG A 542 35.42 -42.50 25.24
C ARG A 542 35.58 -43.87 25.88
N PRO A 543 35.02 -44.93 25.26
CA PRO A 543 35.18 -46.30 25.73
C PRO A 543 36.64 -46.74 25.55
N LYS A 544 37.10 -47.62 26.47
CA LYS A 544 38.48 -48.14 26.48
C LYS A 544 38.96 -48.63 25.12
N ALA A 545 38.13 -49.42 24.41
CA ALA A 545 38.48 -49.98 23.11
C ALA A 545 38.74 -48.92 22.01
N GLU A 546 38.03 -47.79 22.04
CA GLU A 546 38.32 -46.67 21.12
C GLU A 546 39.61 -45.95 21.48
N LEU A 547 39.87 -45.77 22.79
CA LEU A 547 41.07 -45.11 23.27
C LEU A 547 42.33 -45.91 22.96
N GLU A 548 42.27 -47.24 23.03
CA GLU A 548 43.37 -48.12 22.65
C GLU A 548 43.70 -47.99 21.15
N LYS A 549 42.68 -48.03 20.28
CA LYS A 549 42.84 -47.77 18.84
C LYS A 549 43.38 -46.37 18.57
N LEU A 550 42.89 -45.35 19.29
CA LEU A 550 43.37 -43.99 19.18
C LEU A 550 44.85 -43.87 19.58
N CYS A 551 45.27 -44.54 20.66
CA CYS A 551 46.67 -44.59 21.09
C CYS A 551 47.57 -45.16 19.99
N GLU A 552 47.16 -46.22 19.31
CA GLU A 552 47.90 -46.79 18.17
C GLU A 552 48.06 -45.75 17.06
N VAL A 553 46.94 -45.15 16.60
CA VAL A 553 46.94 -44.14 15.52
C VAL A 553 47.83 -42.94 15.87
N LEU A 554 47.73 -42.42 17.10
CA LEU A 554 48.53 -41.27 17.54
C LEU A 554 50.02 -41.61 17.72
N ASN A 555 50.36 -42.85 18.09
CA ASN A 555 51.76 -43.25 18.28
C ASN A 555 52.55 -43.27 16.96
N TYR A 556 51.87 -43.47 15.82
CA TYR A 556 52.51 -43.42 14.49
C TYR A 556 52.84 -42.01 14.01
N GLN A 557 52.33 -40.95 14.65
CA GLN A 557 52.58 -39.57 14.24
C GLN A 557 53.55 -38.87 15.20
N PRO A 558 54.71 -38.35 14.71
CA PRO A 558 55.71 -37.72 15.57
C PRO A 558 55.15 -36.59 16.44
N LYS A 559 54.20 -35.81 15.92
CA LYS A 559 53.61 -34.64 16.60
C LYS A 559 52.66 -35.00 17.75
N THR A 560 52.03 -36.17 17.72
CA THR A 560 51.05 -36.60 18.74
C THR A 560 51.55 -37.78 19.58
N ARG A 561 52.78 -38.26 19.36
CA ARG A 561 53.38 -39.37 20.10
C ARG A 561 53.42 -39.14 21.62
N LYS A 562 53.68 -37.90 22.06
CA LYS A 562 53.69 -37.55 23.49
C LYS A 562 52.31 -37.71 24.12
N LEU A 563 51.27 -37.23 23.44
CA LEU A 563 49.88 -37.45 23.83
C LEU A 563 49.51 -38.94 23.83
N ALA A 564 49.97 -39.71 22.83
CA ALA A 564 49.71 -41.16 22.79
C ALA A 564 50.25 -41.87 24.04
N VAL A 565 51.47 -41.52 24.48
CA VAL A 565 52.08 -42.05 25.71
C VAL A 565 51.31 -41.61 26.95
N THR A 566 50.96 -40.34 27.07
CA THR A 566 50.18 -39.81 28.20
C THR A 566 48.79 -40.44 28.27
N LEU A 567 48.11 -40.56 27.13
CA LEU A 567 46.81 -41.20 27.00
C LEU A 567 46.88 -42.67 27.41
N LYS A 568 47.88 -43.43 26.94
CA LYS A 568 48.08 -44.83 27.31
C LYS A 568 48.28 -45.00 28.82
N LYS A 569 49.04 -44.11 29.46
CA LYS A 569 49.21 -44.09 30.92
C LYS A 569 47.87 -43.84 31.65
N LYS A 570 47.10 -42.83 31.22
CA LYS A 570 45.80 -42.53 31.85
C LYS A 570 44.75 -43.62 31.61
N VAL A 571 44.74 -44.26 30.44
CA VAL A 571 43.88 -45.43 30.15
C VAL A 571 44.22 -46.58 31.09
N ALA A 572 45.51 -46.90 31.27
CA ALA A 572 45.95 -47.96 32.19
C ALA A 572 45.61 -47.65 33.66
N LEU A 573 45.67 -46.38 34.08
CA LEU A 573 45.28 -45.94 35.42
C LEU A 573 43.76 -46.06 35.66
N ARG A 574 42.92 -45.73 34.67
CA ARG A 574 41.45 -45.80 34.81
C ARG A 574 40.90 -47.22 34.69
N TRP A 575 41.53 -48.07 33.87
CA TRP A 575 41.13 -49.46 33.66
C TRP A 575 42.31 -50.41 33.85
N PRO A 576 42.77 -50.61 35.10
CA PRO A 576 43.85 -51.55 35.39
C PRO A 576 43.50 -52.93 34.85
N VAL A 577 44.45 -53.55 34.15
CA VAL A 577 44.33 -54.94 33.71
C VAL A 577 44.41 -55.78 34.97
N LEU A 578 43.30 -56.41 35.35
CA LEU A 578 43.23 -57.38 36.45
C LEU A 578 43.99 -58.65 36.09
#